data_AF-A0A6J4TTV6-F1
#
_entry.id   AF-A0A6J4TTV6-F1
#
_cell.length_a   1.000
_cell.length_b   1.000
_cell.length_c   1.000
_cell.angle_alpha   90.00
_cell.angle_beta   90.00
_cell.angle_gamma   90.00
#
_symmetry.space_group_name_H-M   'P 1'
#
loop_
_entity.id
_entity.type
_entity.pdbx_description
1 polymer ?
#
loop_
_entity_poly.entity_id
_entity_poly.type
_entity_poly.pdbx_seq_one_letter_code
_entity_poly.pdbx_strand_id
1 'polypeptide(L)' 'MSVLAGLALFVATIVVMEGFAYAIHRWVMHSRLGWRLHESHHRERKGWFERNDLYAVVFAAP' A
#
# COMPACT_ATOMS: atom_id res chain seq x y z
N MET A 1 -12.54 -1.48 -28.38
CA MET A 1 -12.33 -1.95 -26.99
C MET A 1 -13.65 -2.47 -26.46
N SER A 2 -13.66 -3.66 -25.84
CA SER A 2 -14.90 -4.22 -25.26
C SER A 2 -15.19 -3.54 -23.92
N VAL A 3 -16.36 -2.92 -23.79
CA VAL A 3 -16.80 -2.28 -22.53
C VAL A 3 -16.86 -3.30 -21.39
N LEU A 4 -17.35 -4.51 -21.67
CA LEU A 4 -17.39 -5.60 -20.69
C LEU A 4 -15.99 -6.03 -20.25
N ALA A 5 -15.03 -6.12 -21.18
CA ALA A 5 -13.65 -6.42 -20.82
C ALA A 5 -13.02 -5.29 -19.98
N GLY A 6 -13.32 -4.02 -20.29
CA GLY A 6 -12.87 -2.88 -19.50
C GLY A 6 -13.44 -2.90 -18.08
N LEU A 7 -14.74 -3.18 -17.92
CA LEU A 7 -15.39 -3.31 -16.62
C LEU A 7 -14.85 -4.50 -15.82
N ALA A 8 -14.65 -5.64 -16.47
CA ALA A 8 -14.07 -6.82 -15.83
C ALA A 8 -12.64 -6.54 -15.33
N LEU A 9 -11.81 -5.88 -16.14
CA LEU A 9 -10.47 -5.49 -15.74
C LEU A 9 -10.48 -4.50 -14.57
N PHE A 10 -11.34 -3.49 -14.61
CA PHE A 10 -11.48 -2.51 -13.54
C PHE A 10 -11.82 -3.17 -12.19
N VAL A 11 -12.83 -4.05 -12.17
CA VAL A 11 -13.22 -4.78 -10.95
C VAL A 11 -12.10 -5.71 -10.49
N ALA A 12 -11.46 -6.43 -11.42
CA ALA A 12 -10.34 -7.31 -11.09
C ALA A 12 -9.18 -6.52 -10.48
N THR A 13 -8.84 -5.35 -11.03
CA THR A 13 -7.78 -4.48 -10.48
C THR A 13 -8.12 -4.04 -9.06
N ILE A 14 -9.36 -3.61 -8.78
CA ILE A 14 -9.75 -3.24 -7.41
C ILE A 14 -9.56 -4.42 -6.45
N VAL A 15 -10.11 -5.59 -6.79
CA VAL A 15 -10.03 -6.77 -5.92
C VAL A 15 -8.58 -7.17 -5.65
N VAL A 16 -7.73 -7.17 -6.68
CA VAL A 16 -6.31 -7.50 -6.55
C VAL A 16 -5.58 -6.45 -5.72
N MET A 17 -5.82 -5.17 -5.96
CA MET A 17 -5.14 -4.09 -5.24
C MET A 17 -5.56 -4.00 -3.77
N GLU A 18 -6.83 -4.24 -3.45
CA GLU A 18 -7.30 -4.34 -2.06
C GLU A 18 -6.66 -5.53 -1.34
N GLY A 19 -6.63 -6.70 -1.98
CA GLY A 19 -5.97 -7.88 -1.44
C GLY A 19 -4.47 -7.67 -1.24
N PHE A 20 -3.81 -7.02 -2.19
CA PHE A 20 -2.40 -6.66 -2.10
C PHE A 20 -2.14 -5.65 -0.98
N ALA A 21 -2.93 -4.56 -0.89
CA ALA A 21 -2.80 -3.55 0.15
C ALA A 21 -3.00 -4.16 1.54
N TYR A 22 -4.01 -5.01 1.70
CA TYR A 22 -4.23 -5.77 2.93
C TYR A 22 -3.02 -6.63 3.30
N ALA A 23 -2.51 -7.38 2.34
CA ALA A 23 -1.40 -8.29 2.55
C ALA A 23 -0.11 -7.57 2.95
N ILE A 24 0.22 -6.52 2.21
CA ILE A 24 1.37 -5.66 2.48
C ILE A 24 1.25 -5.00 3.85
N HIS A 25 0.09 -4.42 4.17
CA HIS A 25 -0.10 -3.77 5.46
C HIS A 25 0.07 -4.77 6.61
N ARG A 26 -0.69 -5.88 6.59
CA ARG A 26 -0.73 -6.85 7.69
C ARG A 26 0.55 -7.66 7.84
N TRP A 27 1.19 -8.07 6.75
CA TRP A 27 2.30 -9.03 6.81
C TRP A 27 3.67 -8.44 6.50
N VAL A 28 3.75 -7.31 5.78
CA VAL A 28 5.03 -6.67 5.45
C VAL A 28 5.26 -5.45 6.33
N MET A 29 4.34 -4.49 6.35
CA MET A 29 4.50 -3.24 7.10
C MET A 29 4.48 -3.46 8.62
N HIS A 30 3.65 -4.39 9.11
CA HIS A 30 3.65 -4.83 10.52
C HIS A 30 4.66 -5.93 10.84
N SER A 31 5.54 -6.30 9.91
CA SER A 31 6.63 -7.24 10.19
C SER A 31 7.73 -6.60 11.05
N ARG A 32 8.61 -7.42 11.63
CA ARG A 32 9.78 -6.94 12.38
C ARG A 32 10.67 -6.00 11.57
N LEU A 33 10.78 -6.20 10.26
CA LEU A 33 11.60 -5.37 9.37
C LEU A 33 10.85 -4.14 8.87
N GLY A 34 9.57 -4.29 8.52
CA GLY A 34 8.74 -3.21 7.98
C GLY A 34 8.29 -2.18 9.04
N TRP A 35 8.20 -2.60 10.30
CA TRP A 35 7.70 -1.72 11.37
C TRP A 35 8.53 -0.45 11.53
N ARG A 36 9.85 -0.51 11.29
CA ARG A 36 10.72 0.68 11.40
C ARG A 36 10.29 1.83 10.47
N LEU A 37 9.70 1.50 9.32
CA LEU A 37 9.14 2.48 8.40
C LEU A 37 7.68 2.79 8.76
N HIS A 38 6.90 1.81 9.22
CA HIS A 38 5.46 1.98 9.44
C HIS A 38 5.07 2.57 10.81
N GLU A 39 5.93 2.49 11.81
CA GLU A 39 5.65 2.89 13.19
C GLU A 39 5.17 4.34 13.32
N SER A 40 5.70 5.26 12.52
CA SER A 40 5.30 6.67 12.59
C SER A 40 3.82 6.85 12.28
N HIS A 41 3.27 6.03 11.38
CA HIS A 41 1.85 6.07 11.00
C HIS A 41 0.91 5.67 12.15
N HIS A 42 1.38 4.86 13.10
CA HIS A 42 0.61 4.45 14.28
C HIS A 42 0.76 5.38 15.47
N ARG A 43 1.62 6.39 15.38
CA ARG A 43 1.90 7.35 16.45
C ARG A 43 1.37 8.72 16.07
N GLU A 44 1.34 9.62 17.05
CA GLU A 44 0.99 11.01 16.79
C GLU A 44 2.00 11.63 15.80
N ARG A 45 1.46 12.20 14.72
CA ARG A 45 2.24 12.76 13.62
C ARG A 45 3.05 13.97 14.07
N LYS A 46 4.34 13.98 13.74
CA LYS A 46 5.25 15.11 14.01
C LYS A 46 5.69 15.77 12.72
N GLY A 47 4.91 16.76 12.27
CA GLY A 47 5.23 17.56 11.08
C GLY A 47 4.62 17.01 9.79
N TRP A 48 5.22 17.36 8.65
CA TRP A 48 4.66 17.14 7.32
C TRP A 48 5.08 15.83 6.66
N PHE A 49 6.13 15.18 7.15
CA PHE A 49 6.64 13.93 6.59
C PHE A 49 6.80 12.87 7.69
N GLU A 50 6.57 11.62 7.31
CA GLU A 50 6.68 10.44 8.16
C GLU A 50 7.64 9.43 7.53
N ARG A 51 8.29 8.59 8.35
CA ARG A 51 9.10 7.48 7.81
C ARG A 51 8.25 6.54 6.96
N ASN A 52 6.97 6.46 7.27
CA ASN A 52 6.00 5.69 6.51
C ASN A 52 5.89 6.14 5.05
N ASP A 53 6.13 7.43 4.75
CA ASP A 53 6.04 7.97 3.39
C ASP A 53 7.07 7.33 2.44
N LEU A 54 8.14 6.74 2.97
CA LEU A 54 9.11 5.97 2.17
C LEU A 54 8.48 4.74 1.49
N TYR A 55 7.38 4.20 2.02
CA TYR A 55 6.67 3.12 1.32
C TYR A 55 6.13 3.58 -0.03
N ALA A 56 5.75 4.86 -0.19
CA ALA A 56 5.34 5.38 -1.49
C ALA A 56 6.48 5.27 -2.52
N VAL A 57 7.73 5.54 -2.10
CA VAL A 57 8.91 5.37 -2.96
C VAL A 57 9.14 3.89 -3.27
N VAL A 58 9.05 3.00 -2.27
CA VAL A 58 9.25 1.55 -2.46
C VAL A 58 8.25 0.95 -3.45
N PHE A 59 6.97 1.36 -3.40
CA PHE A 59 5.94 0.82 -4.29
C PHE A 59 5.84 1.53 -5.64
N ALA A 60 6.37 2.75 -5.77
CA ALA A 60 6.37 3.50 -7.03
C ALA A 60 7.68 3.39 -7.81
N ALA A 61 8.78 2.95 -7.17
CA ALA A 61 10.04 2.68 -7.84
C ALA A 61 9.88 1.53 -8.86
N PRO A 62 10.51 1.63 -10.05
CA PRO A 62 10.46 0.59 -11.07
C PRO A 62 11.20 -0.69 -10.66
#